data_AF-A0A086MQ74-F1
#
_entry.id   AF-A0A086MQ74-F1
#
_cell.length_a   1.000
_cell.length_b   1.000
_cell.length_c   1.000
_cell.angle_alpha   90.00
_cell.angle_beta   90.00
_cell.angle_gamma   90.00
#
_symmetry.space_group_name_H-M   'P 1'
#
loop_
_entity.id
_entity.type
_entity.pdbx_description
1 polymer ?
#
loop_
_entity_poly.entity_id
_entity_poly.type
_entity_poly.pdbx_seq_one_letter_code
_entity_poly.pdbx_strand_id
1 'polypeptide(L)'
;MTKSTLTAMDDSKTVPAASSRPKLREFDEFIEEVDGLVWCYEGVGDLTRSIRTIYRGAYGDPGAAVRTIDGDPKAVIQRIEDAIERYDSAADDRKKWGSYLEEKAEKFTDYDGLLKSYVSMQVATLLGAFPAMKINEPKLFVPLLIEEIRATDGTWYELEGALRKLRRTLKVGPSIAAVLDALAEESTEWSTRRVAISGNAYAVKELRKIQANLKEEVRKAEEARLERERKAAEEKRLAEEKRLAEEARLAEEARVREERLAALARHRDEQRRLGEEPLRQYRSQQEEWEQRKRNGGNASELFSKGDQVYSRNGTATVIDINGDDVTVEMPDGGSKTVRFSVLTKHFPIPVGCRVAHHQFGEGTVVGHWRNCLNVNFDEQDLARQVLPSFLDLVEL
;
A
#
# COMPACT_ATOMS: atom_id res chain seq x y z
N MET A 1 63.97 3.69 -52.00
CA MET A 1 64.83 2.49 -52.06
C MET A 1 64.96 1.91 -50.66
N THR A 2 64.12 0.94 -50.32
CA THR A 2 64.39 -0.04 -49.26
C THR A 2 63.70 -1.32 -49.70
N LYS A 3 64.55 -2.29 -50.02
CA LYS A 3 64.31 -3.57 -50.67
C LYS A 3 63.02 -4.27 -50.23
N SER A 4 62.12 -4.50 -51.19
CA SER A 4 61.20 -5.63 -51.19
C SER A 4 62.01 -6.92 -51.08
N THR A 5 61.95 -7.56 -49.92
CA THR A 5 62.23 -8.99 -49.81
C THR A 5 60.99 -9.71 -50.30
N LEU A 6 60.99 -10.02 -51.60
CA LEU A 6 60.14 -11.03 -52.19
C LEU A 6 60.62 -12.37 -51.60
N THR A 7 60.03 -12.78 -50.49
CA THR A 7 60.29 -14.10 -49.92
C THR A 7 59.74 -15.12 -50.91
N ALA A 8 60.63 -15.95 -51.44
CA ALA A 8 60.30 -17.02 -52.37
C ALA A 8 59.18 -17.90 -51.79
N MET A 9 58.18 -18.19 -52.62
CA MET A 9 57.11 -19.15 -52.37
C MET A 9 57.71 -20.50 -52.00
N ASP A 10 57.47 -20.91 -50.77
CA ASP A 10 57.74 -22.26 -50.32
C ASP A 10 56.54 -23.13 -50.72
N ASP A 11 56.56 -23.62 -51.97
CA ASP A 11 55.63 -24.62 -52.49
C ASP A 11 55.79 -26.01 -51.82
N SER A 12 56.54 -26.10 -50.72
CA SER A 12 56.83 -27.33 -50.00
C SER A 12 55.87 -27.64 -48.84
N LYS A 13 54.66 -27.05 -48.80
CA LYS A 13 53.58 -27.62 -47.96
C LYS A 13 53.32 -29.05 -48.41
N THR A 14 54.02 -29.96 -47.75
CA THR A 14 54.02 -31.40 -48.00
C THR A 14 52.57 -31.87 -48.00
N VAL A 15 52.22 -32.68 -48.99
CA VAL A 15 50.89 -33.29 -49.10
C VAL A 15 50.53 -33.83 -47.71
N PRO A 16 49.40 -33.40 -47.10
CA PRO A 16 49.02 -33.90 -45.79
C PRO A 16 48.96 -35.42 -45.87
N ALA A 17 49.79 -36.11 -45.09
CA ALA A 17 49.83 -37.57 -45.10
C ALA A 17 48.42 -38.11 -44.84
N ALA A 18 48.07 -39.29 -45.35
CA ALA A 18 46.74 -39.90 -45.10
C ALA A 18 46.41 -40.03 -43.59
N SER A 19 47.43 -40.03 -42.72
CA SER A 19 47.34 -40.00 -41.26
C SER A 19 46.92 -38.65 -40.66
N SER A 20 46.90 -37.57 -41.44
CA SER A 20 46.51 -36.21 -41.00
C SER A 20 45.00 -35.99 -41.00
N ARG A 21 44.24 -36.80 -41.76
CA ARG A 21 42.79 -36.74 -41.82
C ARG A 21 42.18 -37.07 -40.44
N PRO A 22 41.16 -36.33 -39.98
CA PRO A 22 40.42 -36.69 -38.78
C PRO A 22 39.88 -38.11 -38.91
N LYS A 23 40.10 -38.95 -37.89
CA LYS A 23 39.56 -40.31 -37.91
C LYS A 23 38.02 -40.25 -37.92
N LEU A 24 37.38 -41.34 -38.38
CA LEU A 24 35.91 -41.38 -38.45
C LEU A 24 35.29 -41.02 -37.09
N ARG A 25 35.72 -41.74 -36.05
CA ARG A 25 35.27 -41.59 -34.67
C ARG A 25 35.60 -40.21 -34.09
N GLU A 26 36.79 -39.68 -34.35
CA GLU A 26 37.21 -38.36 -33.86
C GLU A 26 36.33 -37.23 -34.41
N PHE A 27 35.97 -37.30 -35.70
CA PHE A 27 35.10 -36.29 -36.32
C PHE A 27 33.64 -36.45 -35.87
N ASP A 28 33.16 -37.68 -35.68
CA ASP A 28 31.78 -37.89 -35.20
C ASP A 28 31.65 -37.43 -33.72
N GLU A 29 32.64 -37.72 -32.86
CA GLU A 29 32.74 -37.18 -31.49
C GLU A 29 32.81 -35.64 -31.48
N PHE A 30 33.56 -35.05 -32.41
CA PHE A 30 33.63 -33.61 -32.61
C PHE A 30 32.26 -33.00 -32.95
N ILE A 31 31.52 -33.58 -33.89
CA ILE A 31 30.17 -33.10 -34.24
C ILE A 31 29.24 -33.16 -33.03
N GLU A 32 29.23 -34.28 -32.30
CA GLU A 32 28.36 -34.47 -31.12
C GLU A 32 28.65 -33.43 -30.03
N GLU A 33 29.93 -33.18 -29.72
CA GLU A 33 30.30 -32.17 -28.72
C GLU A 33 29.95 -30.74 -29.19
N VAL A 34 30.15 -30.43 -30.48
CA VAL A 34 29.80 -29.12 -31.04
C VAL A 34 28.29 -28.91 -31.12
N ASP A 35 27.50 -29.95 -31.41
CA ASP A 35 26.04 -29.87 -31.35
C ASP A 35 25.57 -29.62 -29.90
N GLY A 36 26.28 -30.15 -28.90
CA GLY A 36 26.11 -29.78 -27.50
C GLY A 36 26.37 -28.28 -27.24
N LEU A 37 27.39 -27.70 -27.88
CA LEU A 37 27.65 -26.26 -27.81
C LEU A 37 26.53 -25.43 -28.47
N VAL A 38 25.97 -25.91 -29.58
CA VAL A 38 24.83 -25.26 -30.24
C VAL A 38 23.64 -25.18 -29.29
N TRP A 39 23.32 -26.26 -28.58
CA TRP A 39 22.24 -26.27 -27.58
C TRP A 39 22.48 -25.25 -26.45
N CYS A 40 23.70 -25.16 -25.93
CA CYS A 40 24.07 -24.13 -24.94
C CYS A 40 23.91 -22.70 -25.49
N TYR A 41 24.12 -22.53 -26.80
CA TYR A 41 24.12 -21.24 -27.46
C TYR A 41 22.73 -20.77 -27.92
N GLU A 42 21.85 -21.65 -28.41
CA GLU A 42 20.50 -21.32 -28.87
C GLU A 42 19.71 -20.56 -27.80
N GLY A 43 19.84 -20.96 -26.53
CA GLY A 43 19.23 -20.27 -25.41
C GLY A 43 19.66 -18.80 -25.27
N VAL A 44 20.93 -18.48 -25.51
CA VAL A 44 21.46 -17.10 -25.48
C VAL A 44 21.01 -16.33 -26.72
N GLY A 45 21.09 -16.96 -27.88
CA GLY A 45 20.77 -16.35 -29.17
C GLY A 45 19.29 -15.96 -29.29
N ASP A 46 18.39 -16.86 -28.88
CA ASP A 46 16.94 -16.63 -28.91
C ASP A 46 16.50 -15.59 -27.89
N LEU A 47 17.05 -15.64 -26.67
CA LEU A 47 16.76 -14.64 -25.64
C LEU A 47 17.22 -13.25 -26.07
N THR A 48 18.43 -13.14 -26.63
CA THR A 48 18.97 -11.86 -27.13
C THR A 48 18.15 -11.32 -28.31
N ARG A 49 17.72 -12.19 -29.25
CA ARG A 49 16.86 -11.79 -30.39
C ARG A 49 15.49 -11.33 -29.91
N SER A 50 14.89 -12.04 -28.96
CA SER A 50 13.60 -11.69 -28.38
C SER A 50 13.66 -10.31 -27.73
N ILE A 51 14.68 -10.08 -26.91
CA ILE A 51 14.91 -8.79 -26.25
C ILE A 51 15.14 -7.68 -27.30
N ARG A 52 16.01 -7.89 -28.28
CA ARG A 52 16.29 -6.89 -29.33
C ARG A 52 15.05 -6.51 -30.14
N THR A 53 14.23 -7.49 -30.50
CA THR A 53 13.01 -7.27 -31.31
C THR A 53 12.06 -6.31 -30.58
N ILE A 54 11.96 -6.45 -29.27
CA ILE A 54 11.06 -5.65 -28.46
C ILE A 54 11.67 -4.30 -28.11
N TYR A 55 12.99 -4.22 -27.87
CA TYR A 55 13.70 -2.94 -27.73
C TYR A 55 13.51 -2.01 -28.93
N ARG A 56 13.48 -2.56 -30.15
CA ARG A 56 13.17 -1.78 -31.36
C ARG A 56 11.76 -1.20 -31.36
N GLY A 57 10.81 -1.84 -30.66
CA GLY A 57 9.46 -1.34 -30.45
C GLY A 57 9.29 -0.42 -29.23
N ALA A 58 10.13 -0.57 -28.20
CA ALA A 58 9.97 0.07 -26.89
C ALA A 58 10.77 1.39 -26.70
N TYR A 59 11.10 2.11 -27.78
CA TYR A 59 11.84 3.39 -27.73
C TYR A 59 13.14 3.37 -26.88
N GLY A 60 13.86 2.25 -26.87
CA GLY A 60 15.16 2.18 -26.22
C GLY A 60 15.14 2.09 -24.69
N ASP A 61 14.00 1.75 -24.06
CA ASP A 61 13.95 1.36 -22.64
C ASP A 61 14.15 -0.16 -22.45
N PRO A 62 15.29 -0.59 -21.88
CA PRO A 62 15.54 -1.95 -21.44
C PRO A 62 14.46 -2.59 -20.59
N GLY A 63 13.94 -1.84 -19.63
CA GLY A 63 12.98 -2.35 -18.67
C GLY A 63 11.64 -2.58 -19.33
N ALA A 64 11.21 -1.67 -20.21
CA ALA A 64 9.96 -1.81 -20.94
C ALA A 64 9.95 -3.01 -21.87
N ALA A 65 11.08 -3.28 -22.54
CA ALA A 65 11.19 -4.42 -23.44
C ALA A 65 11.16 -5.77 -22.72
N VAL A 66 11.62 -5.82 -21.48
CA VAL A 66 11.59 -7.06 -20.69
C VAL A 66 10.23 -7.27 -20.03
N ARG A 67 9.56 -6.22 -19.55
CA ARG A 67 8.18 -6.28 -19.02
C ARG A 67 7.17 -6.81 -20.05
N THR A 68 7.53 -6.79 -21.33
CA THR A 68 6.71 -7.28 -22.46
C THR A 68 7.06 -8.70 -22.93
N ILE A 69 8.18 -9.30 -22.50
CA ILE A 69 8.59 -10.70 -22.84
C ILE A 69 7.94 -11.71 -21.86
N ASP A 70 6.63 -11.65 -21.69
CA ASP A 70 5.90 -12.61 -20.85
C ASP A 70 6.36 -12.68 -19.38
N GLY A 71 6.09 -11.63 -18.60
CA GLY A 71 5.85 -11.78 -17.16
C GLY A 71 6.81 -11.10 -16.19
N ASP A 72 6.86 -11.66 -14.97
CA ASP A 72 7.57 -11.15 -13.79
C ASP A 72 9.06 -10.87 -14.11
N PRO A 73 9.55 -9.63 -13.90
CA PRO A 73 10.97 -9.29 -14.06
C PRO A 73 11.94 -10.28 -13.39
N LYS A 74 11.55 -10.89 -12.25
CA LYS A 74 12.37 -11.91 -11.57
C LYS A 74 12.52 -13.19 -12.39
N ALA A 75 11.47 -13.64 -13.06
CA ALA A 75 11.53 -14.82 -13.92
C ALA A 75 12.42 -14.57 -15.14
N VAL A 76 12.42 -13.35 -15.69
CA VAL A 76 13.31 -13.00 -16.81
C VAL A 76 14.77 -12.93 -16.35
N ILE A 77 15.03 -12.36 -15.16
CA ILE A 77 16.38 -12.37 -14.57
C ILE A 77 16.89 -13.82 -14.45
N GLN A 78 16.06 -14.74 -13.94
CA GLN A 78 16.44 -16.14 -13.80
C GLN A 78 16.77 -16.79 -15.15
N ARG A 79 15.95 -16.57 -16.19
CA ARG A 79 16.22 -17.09 -17.53
C ARG A 79 17.52 -16.56 -18.12
N ILE A 80 17.84 -15.28 -17.86
CA ILE A 80 19.11 -14.68 -18.28
C ILE A 80 20.28 -15.33 -17.52
N GLU A 81 20.13 -15.55 -16.21
CA GLU A 81 21.12 -16.25 -15.38
C GLU A 81 21.40 -17.66 -15.90
N ASP A 82 20.36 -18.46 -16.10
CA ASP A 82 20.49 -19.83 -16.62
C ASP A 82 21.13 -19.87 -18.01
N ALA A 83 20.87 -18.86 -18.86
CA ALA A 83 21.47 -18.77 -20.18
C ALA A 83 22.95 -18.37 -20.12
N ILE A 84 23.31 -17.42 -19.25
CA ILE A 84 24.71 -17.01 -19.04
C ILE A 84 25.50 -18.13 -18.39
N GLU A 85 24.95 -18.83 -17.40
CA GLU A 85 25.61 -19.95 -16.73
C GLU A 85 25.91 -21.09 -17.70
N ARG A 86 24.91 -21.50 -18.51
CA ARG A 86 25.11 -22.49 -19.58
C ARG A 86 26.14 -22.05 -20.62
N TYR A 87 26.18 -20.76 -20.94
CA TYR A 87 27.21 -20.23 -21.83
C TYR A 87 28.60 -20.30 -21.18
N ASP A 88 28.74 -19.86 -19.94
CA ASP A 88 30.03 -19.81 -19.24
C ASP A 88 30.55 -21.22 -18.94
N SER A 89 29.68 -22.19 -18.64
CA SER A 89 30.07 -23.59 -18.40
C SER A 89 30.69 -24.25 -19.64
N ALA A 90 30.29 -23.81 -20.84
CA ALA A 90 30.80 -24.31 -22.12
C ALA A 90 32.05 -23.55 -22.63
N ALA A 91 32.68 -22.71 -21.80
CA ALA A 91 33.82 -21.89 -22.23
C ALA A 91 35.06 -22.71 -22.59
N ASP A 92 35.37 -23.75 -21.82
CA ASP A 92 36.53 -24.61 -22.07
C ASP A 92 36.33 -25.45 -23.34
N ASP A 93 35.11 -25.96 -23.57
CA ASP A 93 34.77 -26.71 -24.78
C ASP A 93 34.83 -25.83 -26.04
N ARG A 94 34.32 -24.59 -25.97
CA ARG A 94 34.49 -23.61 -27.06
C ARG A 94 35.95 -23.35 -27.37
N LYS A 95 36.79 -23.19 -26.34
CA LYS A 95 38.23 -22.97 -26.51
C LYS A 95 38.92 -24.18 -27.10
N LYS A 96 38.64 -25.39 -26.59
CA LYS A 96 39.13 -26.68 -27.10
C LYS A 96 38.83 -26.81 -28.60
N TRP A 97 37.57 -26.62 -28.98
CA TRP A 97 37.14 -26.82 -30.36
C TRP A 97 37.53 -25.67 -31.29
N GLY A 98 37.61 -24.44 -30.79
CA GLY A 98 38.19 -23.31 -31.52
C GLY A 98 39.65 -23.57 -31.90
N SER A 99 40.48 -23.98 -30.94
CA SER A 99 41.88 -24.35 -31.21
C SER A 99 42.01 -25.56 -32.13
N TYR A 100 41.14 -26.56 -31.99
CA TYR A 100 41.09 -27.71 -32.91
C TYR A 100 40.81 -27.27 -34.36
N LEU A 101 39.84 -26.37 -34.56
CA LEU A 101 39.51 -25.86 -35.89
C LEU A 101 40.67 -25.06 -36.50
N GLU A 102 41.32 -24.20 -35.71
CA GLU A 102 42.48 -23.40 -36.14
C GLU A 102 43.66 -24.32 -36.53
N GLU A 103 44.03 -25.28 -35.68
CA GLU A 103 45.11 -26.23 -35.94
C GLU A 103 44.88 -27.03 -37.25
N LYS A 104 43.64 -27.44 -37.50
CA LYS A 104 43.28 -28.18 -38.72
C LYS A 104 43.19 -27.28 -39.94
N ALA A 105 42.73 -26.04 -39.80
CA ALA A 105 42.73 -25.06 -40.88
C ALA A 105 44.16 -24.83 -41.39
N GLU A 106 45.13 -24.59 -40.51
CA GLU A 106 46.55 -24.43 -40.90
C GLU A 106 47.10 -25.58 -41.74
N LYS A 107 46.60 -26.80 -41.50
CA LYS A 107 46.99 -28.04 -42.19
C LYS A 107 46.29 -28.25 -43.53
N PHE A 108 45.06 -27.77 -43.70
CA PHE A 108 44.21 -28.08 -44.85
C PHE A 108 43.91 -26.89 -45.76
N THR A 109 44.27 -25.67 -45.35
CA THR A 109 44.05 -24.46 -46.14
C THR A 109 45.35 -23.74 -46.51
N ASP A 110 45.31 -23.04 -47.63
CA ASP A 110 46.29 -22.06 -48.09
C ASP A 110 45.61 -20.68 -48.28
N TYR A 111 46.27 -19.77 -48.99
CA TYR A 111 45.74 -18.42 -49.26
C TYR A 111 44.50 -18.42 -50.17
N ASP A 112 44.33 -19.47 -50.97
CA ASP A 112 43.25 -19.63 -51.95
C ASP A 112 42.16 -20.61 -51.44
N GLY A 113 42.09 -20.84 -50.12
CA GLY A 113 41.11 -21.72 -49.50
C GLY A 113 41.62 -23.14 -49.28
N LEU A 114 40.85 -24.16 -49.65
CA LEU A 114 41.23 -25.56 -49.43
C LEU A 114 42.38 -25.98 -50.33
N LEU A 115 43.38 -26.64 -49.74
CA LEU A 115 44.50 -27.23 -50.46
C LEU A 115 43.98 -28.21 -51.52
N LYS A 116 44.43 -28.04 -52.77
CA LYS A 116 44.05 -28.94 -53.87
C LYS A 116 44.36 -30.41 -53.58
N SER A 117 45.47 -30.67 -52.88
CA SER A 117 45.88 -32.01 -52.44
C SER A 117 44.88 -32.64 -51.46
N TYR A 118 44.37 -31.84 -50.52
CA TYR A 118 43.34 -32.27 -49.57
C TYR A 118 42.01 -32.58 -50.26
N VAL A 119 41.53 -31.67 -51.12
CA VAL A 119 40.29 -31.89 -51.89
C VAL A 119 40.41 -33.12 -52.80
N SER A 120 41.56 -33.30 -53.46
CA SER A 120 41.82 -34.48 -54.30
C SER A 120 41.75 -35.78 -53.49
N MET A 121 42.34 -35.80 -52.29
CA MET A 121 42.28 -36.95 -51.38
C MET A 121 40.84 -37.25 -50.94
N GLN A 122 40.06 -36.23 -50.63
CA GLN A 122 38.66 -36.35 -50.23
C GLN A 122 37.78 -36.90 -51.36
N VAL A 123 37.93 -36.35 -52.58
CA VAL A 123 37.24 -36.82 -53.78
C VAL A 123 37.63 -38.27 -54.10
N ALA A 124 38.91 -38.63 -54.01
CA ALA A 124 39.35 -40.01 -54.22
C ALA A 124 38.69 -40.97 -53.22
N THR A 125 38.56 -40.55 -51.96
CA THR A 125 37.90 -41.35 -50.93
C THR A 125 36.39 -41.46 -51.17
N LEU A 126 35.75 -40.39 -51.64
CA LEU A 126 34.34 -40.40 -52.02
C LEU A 126 34.08 -41.40 -53.15
N LEU A 127 34.81 -41.28 -54.26
CA LEU A 127 34.62 -42.13 -55.44
C LEU A 127 34.98 -43.58 -55.16
N GLY A 128 35.99 -43.82 -54.30
CA GLY A 128 36.35 -45.16 -53.83
C GLY A 128 35.23 -45.88 -53.07
N ALA A 129 34.28 -45.15 -52.47
CA ALA A 129 33.11 -45.74 -51.83
C ALA A 129 32.05 -46.23 -52.84
N PHE A 130 32.17 -45.88 -54.12
CA PHE A 130 31.23 -46.25 -55.18
C PHE A 130 31.94 -47.00 -56.33
N PRO A 131 32.49 -48.21 -56.08
CA PRO A 131 33.29 -48.93 -57.07
C PRO A 131 32.51 -49.32 -58.34
N ALA A 132 31.17 -49.37 -58.26
CA ALA A 132 30.30 -49.65 -59.40
C ALA A 132 29.93 -48.41 -60.24
N MET A 133 30.41 -47.22 -59.86
CA MET A 133 30.13 -45.97 -60.57
C MET A 133 30.79 -45.96 -61.95
N LYS A 134 29.98 -45.89 -63.01
CA LYS A 134 30.49 -45.69 -64.38
C LYS A 134 30.66 -44.21 -64.64
N ILE A 135 31.91 -43.75 -64.61
CA ILE A 135 32.27 -42.40 -65.03
C ILE A 135 32.72 -42.49 -66.49
N ASN A 136 31.96 -41.89 -67.41
CA ASN A 136 32.25 -41.96 -68.86
C ASN A 136 33.60 -41.31 -69.20
N GLU A 137 33.99 -40.23 -68.51
CA GLU A 137 35.25 -39.50 -68.72
C GLU A 137 35.92 -39.12 -67.39
N PRO A 138 36.61 -40.05 -66.71
CA PRO A 138 37.19 -39.78 -65.39
C PRO A 138 38.28 -38.71 -65.42
N LYS A 139 38.98 -38.56 -66.55
CA LYS A 139 39.99 -37.51 -66.76
C LYS A 139 39.40 -36.09 -66.82
N LEU A 140 38.11 -35.96 -67.11
CA LEU A 140 37.41 -34.67 -67.12
C LEU A 140 36.60 -34.47 -65.82
N PHE A 141 35.87 -35.51 -65.41
CA PHE A 141 34.99 -35.47 -64.24
C PHE A 141 35.73 -35.15 -62.94
N VAL A 142 36.85 -35.83 -62.66
CA VAL A 142 37.56 -35.68 -61.38
C VAL A 142 38.19 -34.30 -61.24
N PRO A 143 38.94 -33.76 -62.24
CA PRO A 143 39.45 -32.39 -62.16
C PRO A 143 38.34 -31.36 -62.06
N LEU A 144 37.25 -31.50 -62.84
CA LEU A 144 36.13 -30.57 -62.77
C LEU A 144 35.49 -30.55 -61.39
N LEU A 145 35.22 -31.72 -60.80
CA LEU A 145 34.68 -31.82 -59.44
C LEU A 145 35.61 -31.15 -58.40
N ILE A 146 36.93 -31.33 -58.52
CA ILE A 146 37.89 -30.71 -57.60
C ILE A 146 37.86 -29.18 -57.73
N GLU A 147 37.84 -28.64 -58.96
CA GLU A 147 37.79 -27.19 -59.18
C GLU A 147 36.46 -26.60 -58.68
N GLU A 148 35.33 -27.26 -58.94
CA GLU A 148 34.01 -26.83 -58.45
C GLU A 148 33.93 -26.81 -56.91
N ILE A 149 34.46 -27.85 -56.23
CA ILE A 149 34.53 -27.86 -54.76
C ILE A 149 35.43 -26.74 -54.23
N ARG A 150 36.55 -26.46 -54.88
CA ARG A 150 37.43 -25.35 -54.46
C ARG A 150 36.78 -23.99 -54.68
N ALA A 151 35.97 -23.86 -55.72
CA ALA A 151 35.25 -22.62 -56.03
C ALA A 151 34.13 -22.28 -55.03
N THR A 152 33.71 -23.20 -54.15
CA THR A 152 32.70 -22.90 -53.12
C THR A 152 33.27 -22.15 -51.90
N ASP A 153 34.59 -21.95 -51.82
CA ASP A 153 35.28 -21.36 -50.65
C ASP A 153 34.90 -22.03 -49.31
N GLY A 154 34.61 -23.34 -49.36
CA GLY A 154 34.22 -24.13 -48.20
C GLY A 154 35.39 -24.42 -47.26
N THR A 155 35.07 -24.80 -46.04
CA THR A 155 36.03 -25.21 -45.02
C THR A 155 36.25 -26.72 -45.02
N TRP A 156 37.32 -27.17 -44.35
CA TRP A 156 37.69 -28.58 -44.37
C TRP A 156 36.63 -29.48 -43.70
N TYR A 157 35.96 -28.97 -42.67
CA TYR A 157 34.95 -29.70 -41.92
C TYR A 157 33.59 -29.75 -42.64
N GLU A 158 33.22 -28.71 -43.39
CA GLU A 158 32.05 -28.72 -44.29
C GLU A 158 32.25 -29.77 -45.40
N LEU A 159 33.46 -29.82 -45.99
CA LEU A 159 33.79 -30.83 -47.00
C LEU A 159 33.80 -32.25 -46.42
N GLU A 160 34.43 -32.45 -45.25
CA GLU A 160 34.46 -33.77 -44.60
C GLU A 160 33.04 -34.23 -44.22
N GLY A 161 32.18 -33.34 -43.71
CA GLY A 161 30.77 -33.60 -43.40
C GLY A 161 29.97 -34.00 -44.64
N ALA A 162 30.02 -33.17 -45.68
CA ALA A 162 29.26 -33.36 -46.92
C ALA A 162 29.58 -34.71 -47.57
N LEU A 163 30.88 -35.02 -47.69
CA LEU A 163 31.30 -36.27 -48.33
C LEU A 163 31.02 -37.49 -47.46
N ARG A 164 31.05 -37.38 -46.12
CA ARG A 164 30.58 -38.45 -45.23
C ARG A 164 29.10 -38.70 -45.39
N LYS A 165 28.29 -37.65 -45.43
CA LYS A 165 26.84 -37.72 -45.64
C LYS A 165 26.53 -38.44 -46.95
N LEU A 166 27.13 -38.01 -48.05
CA LEU A 166 26.95 -38.65 -49.36
C LEU A 166 27.33 -40.13 -49.38
N ARG A 167 28.46 -40.51 -48.78
CA ARG A 167 28.86 -41.93 -48.67
C ARG A 167 27.89 -42.79 -47.87
N ARG A 168 27.19 -42.19 -46.89
CA ARG A 168 26.21 -42.90 -46.05
C ARG A 168 24.83 -42.97 -46.70
N THR A 169 24.46 -41.98 -47.50
CA THR A 169 23.09 -41.83 -48.03
C THR A 169 22.91 -42.35 -49.46
N LEU A 170 23.90 -42.14 -50.33
CA LEU A 170 23.79 -42.52 -51.73
C LEU A 170 24.09 -44.00 -51.94
N LYS A 171 23.36 -44.62 -52.88
CA LYS A 171 23.61 -45.99 -53.34
C LYS A 171 24.43 -46.04 -54.64
N VAL A 172 24.40 -44.95 -55.40
CA VAL A 172 25.12 -44.75 -56.66
C VAL A 172 26.03 -43.55 -56.51
N GLY A 173 27.12 -43.51 -57.29
CA GLY A 173 28.09 -42.43 -57.17
C GLY A 173 27.48 -41.04 -57.43
N PRO A 174 27.94 -40.00 -56.71
CA PRO A 174 27.35 -38.67 -56.76
C PRO A 174 27.63 -37.95 -58.08
N SER A 175 26.69 -37.11 -58.53
CA SER A 175 26.97 -36.09 -59.54
C SER A 175 27.71 -34.90 -58.91
N ILE A 176 28.31 -34.03 -59.73
CA ILE A 176 28.93 -32.78 -59.24
C ILE A 176 27.90 -31.95 -58.49
N ALA A 177 26.69 -31.79 -59.04
CA ALA A 177 25.59 -31.07 -58.39
C ALA A 177 25.25 -31.66 -57.01
N ALA A 178 25.17 -32.99 -56.88
CA ALA A 178 24.89 -33.61 -55.58
C ALA A 178 25.98 -33.34 -54.54
N VAL A 179 27.24 -33.18 -54.96
CA VAL A 179 28.33 -32.78 -54.06
C VAL A 179 28.18 -31.32 -53.62
N LEU A 180 27.89 -30.43 -54.56
CA LEU A 180 27.69 -29.00 -54.27
C LEU A 180 26.46 -28.77 -53.38
N ASP A 181 25.36 -29.49 -53.60
CA ASP A 181 24.16 -29.43 -52.76
C ASP A 181 24.45 -29.87 -51.33
N ALA A 182 25.20 -30.97 -51.16
CA ALA A 182 25.59 -31.44 -49.84
C ALA A 182 26.54 -30.46 -49.13
N LEU A 183 27.44 -29.81 -49.86
CA LEU A 183 28.31 -28.74 -49.33
C LEU A 183 27.49 -27.52 -48.88
N ALA A 184 26.49 -27.11 -49.65
CA ALA A 184 25.63 -25.98 -49.31
C ALA A 184 24.79 -26.27 -48.05
N GLU A 185 24.27 -27.49 -47.93
CA GLU A 185 23.54 -27.94 -46.73
C GLU A 185 24.44 -27.94 -45.50
N GLU A 186 25.64 -28.53 -45.61
CA GLU A 186 26.62 -28.53 -44.53
C GLU A 186 27.08 -27.12 -44.14
N SER A 187 27.26 -26.22 -45.10
CA SER A 187 27.62 -24.84 -44.80
C SER A 187 26.54 -24.13 -43.99
N THR A 188 25.27 -24.44 -44.26
CA THR A 188 24.14 -23.93 -43.48
C THR A 188 24.18 -24.48 -42.05
N GLU A 189 24.36 -25.79 -41.87
CA GLU A 189 24.47 -26.39 -40.53
C GLU A 189 25.68 -25.86 -39.74
N TRP A 190 26.84 -25.79 -40.40
CA TRP A 190 28.08 -25.30 -39.81
C TRP A 190 28.05 -23.83 -39.47
N SER A 191 27.22 -23.02 -40.15
CA SER A 191 27.04 -21.61 -39.78
C SER A 191 26.62 -21.47 -38.31
N THR A 192 25.70 -22.30 -37.83
CA THR A 192 25.24 -22.32 -36.43
C THR A 192 26.32 -22.83 -35.49
N ARG A 193 26.98 -23.94 -35.87
CA ARG A 193 28.07 -24.56 -35.10
C ARG A 193 29.25 -23.60 -34.90
N ARG A 194 29.67 -22.88 -35.95
CA ARG A 194 30.74 -21.88 -35.88
C ARG A 194 30.42 -20.75 -34.92
N VAL A 195 29.18 -20.27 -34.94
CA VAL A 195 28.73 -19.21 -34.02
C VAL A 195 28.76 -19.72 -32.57
N ALA A 196 28.37 -20.97 -32.33
CA ALA A 196 28.46 -21.59 -31.01
C ALA A 196 29.92 -21.72 -30.54
N ILE A 197 30.85 -22.14 -31.41
CA ILE A 197 32.28 -22.28 -31.10
C ILE A 197 32.94 -20.92 -30.86
N SER A 198 32.75 -19.95 -31.77
CA SER A 198 33.36 -18.61 -31.62
C SER A 198 32.86 -17.89 -30.38
N GLY A 199 31.67 -18.27 -29.91
CA GLY A 199 30.96 -17.58 -28.85
C GLY A 199 30.45 -16.23 -29.33
N ASN A 200 29.30 -15.80 -28.81
CA ASN A 200 28.78 -14.45 -29.04
C ASN A 200 28.98 -13.64 -27.78
N ALA A 201 30.24 -13.27 -27.55
CA ALA A 201 30.63 -12.44 -26.42
C ALA A 201 29.81 -11.14 -26.36
N TYR A 202 29.40 -10.60 -27.52
CA TYR A 202 28.54 -9.44 -27.60
C TYR A 202 27.12 -9.71 -27.06
N ALA A 203 26.47 -10.80 -27.47
CA ALA A 203 25.15 -11.18 -26.99
C ALA A 203 25.14 -11.40 -25.47
N VAL A 204 26.13 -12.11 -24.95
CA VAL A 204 26.27 -12.36 -23.51
C VAL A 204 26.54 -11.07 -22.73
N LYS A 205 27.38 -10.17 -23.28
CA LYS A 205 27.60 -8.85 -22.69
C LYS A 205 26.31 -8.02 -22.62
N GLU A 206 25.49 -8.08 -23.67
CA GLU A 206 24.19 -7.40 -23.70
C GLU A 206 23.24 -8.00 -22.65
N LEU A 207 23.14 -9.33 -22.56
CA LEU A 207 22.33 -10.01 -21.55
C LEU A 207 22.75 -9.65 -20.12
N ARG A 208 24.06 -9.61 -19.83
CA ARG A 208 24.58 -9.17 -18.52
C ARG A 208 24.17 -7.73 -18.19
N LYS A 209 24.22 -6.83 -19.17
CA LYS A 209 23.77 -5.44 -19.00
C LYS A 209 22.26 -5.37 -18.71
N ILE A 210 21.46 -6.14 -19.45
CA ILE A 210 20.02 -6.21 -19.25
C ILE A 210 19.70 -6.78 -17.85
N GLN A 211 20.36 -7.86 -17.44
CA GLN A 211 20.22 -8.45 -16.11
C GLN A 211 20.51 -7.44 -15.00
N ALA A 212 21.60 -6.66 -15.11
CA ALA A 212 21.97 -5.64 -14.13
C ALA A 212 20.89 -4.55 -14.02
N ASN A 213 20.39 -4.06 -15.15
CA ASN A 213 19.32 -3.06 -15.19
C ASN A 213 18.03 -3.60 -14.56
N LEU A 214 17.66 -4.85 -14.85
CA LEU A 214 16.45 -5.46 -14.30
C LEU A 214 16.54 -5.67 -12.79
N LYS A 215 17.67 -6.16 -12.29
CA LYS A 215 17.90 -6.32 -10.84
C LYS A 215 17.72 -4.99 -10.11
N GLU A 216 18.23 -3.91 -10.71
CA GLU A 216 18.09 -2.57 -10.16
C GLU A 216 16.65 -2.05 -10.23
N GLU A 217 15.93 -2.29 -11.33
CA GLU A 217 14.51 -1.95 -11.43
C GLU A 217 13.65 -2.70 -10.40
N VAL A 218 13.89 -4.00 -10.21
CA VAL A 218 13.19 -4.82 -9.22
C VAL A 218 13.44 -4.29 -7.81
N ARG A 219 14.71 -3.99 -7.47
CA ARG A 219 15.07 -3.40 -6.18
C ARG A 219 14.35 -2.08 -5.94
N LYS A 220 14.35 -1.18 -6.92
CA LYS A 220 13.63 0.12 -6.84
C LYS A 220 12.13 -0.05 -6.66
N ALA A 221 11.52 -1.01 -7.37
CA ALA A 221 10.09 -1.29 -7.24
C ALA A 221 9.74 -1.82 -5.85
N GLU A 222 10.57 -2.69 -5.28
CA GLU A 222 10.41 -3.21 -3.91
C GLU A 222 10.60 -2.11 -2.86
N GLU A 223 11.64 -1.27 -2.99
CA GLU A 223 11.86 -0.12 -2.10
C GLU A 223 10.69 0.87 -2.13
N ALA A 224 10.16 1.17 -3.32
CA ALA A 224 8.98 2.02 -3.45
C ALA A 224 7.72 1.38 -2.86
N ARG A 225 7.61 0.05 -2.83
CA ARG A 225 6.50 -0.64 -2.15
C ARG A 225 6.65 -0.54 -0.63
N LEU A 226 7.84 -0.82 -0.11
CA LEU A 226 8.14 -0.75 1.32
C LEU A 226 7.94 0.66 1.88
N GLU A 227 8.36 1.69 1.16
CA GLU A 227 8.15 3.08 1.59
C GLU A 227 6.66 3.46 1.60
N ARG A 228 5.87 2.98 0.63
CA ARG A 228 4.41 3.17 0.66
C ARG A 228 3.76 2.44 1.82
N GLU A 229 4.17 1.20 2.09
CA GLU A 229 3.68 0.43 3.25
C GLU A 229 4.02 1.13 4.56
N ARG A 230 5.24 1.68 4.69
CA ARG A 230 5.67 2.47 5.85
C ARG A 230 4.80 3.72 6.04
N LYS A 231 4.58 4.50 4.98
CA LYS A 231 3.72 5.70 5.03
C LYS A 231 2.27 5.35 5.40
N ALA A 232 1.73 4.26 4.85
CA ALA A 232 0.39 3.80 5.20
C ALA A 232 0.29 3.35 6.67
N ALA A 233 1.34 2.72 7.22
CA ALA A 233 1.39 2.36 8.64
C ALA A 233 1.49 3.60 9.55
N GLU A 234 2.27 4.60 9.16
CA GLU A 234 2.38 5.87 9.88
C GLU A 234 1.07 6.66 9.86
N GLU A 235 0.40 6.74 8.71
CA GLU A 235 -0.90 7.38 8.57
C GLU A 235 -1.97 6.70 9.45
N LYS A 236 -1.98 5.37 9.51
CA LYS A 236 -2.85 4.61 10.42
C LYS A 236 -2.59 4.94 11.89
N ARG A 237 -1.32 5.00 12.31
CA ARG A 237 -0.96 5.37 13.69
C ARG A 237 -1.42 6.79 14.03
N LEU A 238 -1.24 7.74 13.12
CA LEU A 238 -1.67 9.12 13.34
C LEU A 238 -3.21 9.24 13.39
N ALA A 239 -3.93 8.46 12.58
CA ALA A 239 -5.39 8.42 12.62
C ALA A 239 -5.91 7.82 13.95
N GLU A 240 -5.24 6.78 14.45
CA GLU A 240 -5.55 6.18 15.76
C GLU A 240 -5.26 7.14 16.92
N GLU A 241 -4.11 7.83 16.90
CA GLU A 241 -3.76 8.84 17.89
C GLU A 241 -4.78 9.99 17.93
N LYS A 242 -5.24 10.46 16.75
CA LYS A 242 -6.31 11.47 16.67
C LYS A 242 -7.63 10.98 17.26
N ARG A 243 -8.01 9.72 17.01
CA ARG A 243 -9.21 9.13 17.62
C ARG A 243 -9.11 9.05 19.13
N LEU A 244 -7.97 8.63 19.66
CA LEU A 244 -7.74 8.55 21.11
C LEU A 244 -7.75 9.95 21.75
N ALA A 245 -7.17 10.95 21.10
CA ALA A 245 -7.21 12.34 21.57
C ALA A 245 -8.63 12.92 21.56
N GLU A 246 -9.43 12.61 20.54
CA GLU A 246 -10.83 13.02 20.46
C GLU A 246 -11.69 12.31 21.52
N GLU A 247 -11.49 11.01 21.72
CA GLU A 247 -12.17 10.24 22.76
C GLU A 247 -11.84 10.78 24.16
N ALA A 248 -10.57 11.11 24.43
CA ALA A 248 -10.15 11.75 25.68
C ALA A 248 -10.80 13.13 25.87
N ARG A 249 -10.91 13.95 24.82
CA ARG A 249 -11.60 15.24 24.88
C ARG A 249 -13.09 15.07 25.19
N LEU A 250 -13.75 14.11 24.55
CA LEU A 250 -15.17 13.81 24.78
C LEU A 250 -15.41 13.29 26.21
N ALA A 251 -14.52 12.45 26.73
CA ALA A 251 -14.58 11.97 28.11
C ALA A 251 -14.42 13.11 29.12
N GLU A 252 -13.49 14.04 28.87
CA GLU A 252 -13.31 15.22 29.72
C GLU A 252 -14.53 16.16 29.65
N GLU A 253 -15.06 16.41 28.46
CA GLU A 253 -16.26 17.23 28.28
C GLU A 253 -17.47 16.62 29.01
N ALA A 254 -17.63 15.29 28.97
CA ALA A 254 -18.65 14.58 29.72
C ALA A 254 -18.48 14.76 31.24
N ARG A 255 -17.25 14.65 31.76
CA ARG A 255 -16.95 14.86 33.18
C ARG A 255 -17.25 16.29 33.63
N VAL A 256 -16.85 17.29 32.84
CA VAL A 256 -17.14 18.71 33.13
C VAL A 256 -18.65 18.98 33.11
N ARG A 257 -19.38 18.36 32.18
CA ARG A 257 -20.85 18.48 32.12
C ARG A 257 -21.52 17.84 33.34
N GLU A 258 -21.07 16.67 33.75
CA GLU A 258 -21.55 15.99 34.95
C GLU A 258 -21.27 16.81 36.21
N GLU A 259 -20.05 17.33 36.36
CA GLU A 259 -19.67 18.20 37.48
C GLU A 259 -20.53 19.46 37.52
N ARG A 260 -20.80 20.09 36.37
CA ARG A 260 -21.68 21.26 36.28
C ARG A 260 -23.12 20.94 36.71
N LEU A 261 -23.64 19.79 36.30
CA LEU A 261 -24.97 19.34 36.73
C LEU A 261 -25.02 19.05 38.23
N ALA A 262 -23.99 18.40 38.77
CA ALA A 262 -23.85 18.16 40.20
C ALA A 262 -23.74 19.47 41.00
N ALA A 263 -22.99 20.46 40.50
CA ALA A 263 -22.89 21.78 41.12
C ALA A 263 -24.22 22.53 41.12
N LEU A 264 -24.97 22.48 40.01
CA LEU A 264 -26.33 23.06 39.92
C LEU A 264 -27.30 22.39 40.90
N ALA A 265 -27.23 21.05 41.02
CA ALA A 265 -28.04 20.31 41.98
C ALA A 265 -27.72 20.73 43.42
N ARG A 266 -26.43 20.80 43.80
CA ARG A 266 -25.99 21.29 45.13
C ARG A 266 -26.47 22.71 45.40
N HIS A 267 -26.38 23.61 44.43
CA HIS A 267 -26.87 24.99 44.59
C HIS A 267 -28.40 25.01 44.82
N ARG A 268 -29.17 24.21 44.08
CA ARG A 268 -30.62 24.09 44.28
C ARG A 268 -30.97 23.53 45.67
N ASP A 269 -30.26 22.52 46.12
CA ASP A 269 -30.48 21.94 47.46
C ASP A 269 -30.11 22.92 48.59
N GLU A 270 -29.05 23.72 48.41
CA GLU A 270 -28.68 24.77 49.36
C GLU A 270 -29.75 25.86 49.44
N GLN A 271 -30.27 26.31 48.30
CA GLN A 271 -31.39 27.26 48.26
C GLN A 271 -32.64 26.71 48.96
N ARG A 272 -32.90 25.40 48.83
CA ARG A 272 -33.99 24.73 49.54
C ARG A 272 -33.78 24.83 51.06
N ARG A 273 -32.59 24.49 51.56
CA ARG A 273 -32.26 24.55 52.99
C ARG A 273 -32.40 25.94 53.59
N LEU A 274 -31.93 26.96 52.87
CA LEU A 274 -32.02 28.35 53.32
C LEU A 274 -33.48 28.82 53.47
N GLY A 275 -34.42 28.27 52.69
CA GLY A 275 -35.86 28.56 52.81
C GLY A 275 -36.61 27.78 53.90
N GLU A 276 -36.09 26.61 54.30
CA GLU A 276 -36.75 25.75 55.29
C GLU A 276 -36.67 26.29 56.73
N GLU A 277 -35.52 26.83 57.16
CA GLU A 277 -35.37 27.32 58.54
C GLU A 277 -36.31 28.48 58.88
N PRO A 278 -36.45 29.53 58.04
CA PRO A 278 -37.42 30.59 58.27
C PRO A 278 -38.85 30.07 58.31
N LEU A 279 -39.20 29.09 57.45
CA LEU A 279 -40.54 28.50 57.41
C LEU A 279 -40.87 27.72 58.69
N ARG A 280 -39.90 26.97 59.24
CA ARG A 280 -40.07 26.26 60.52
C ARG A 280 -40.29 27.23 61.67
N GLN A 281 -39.51 28.31 61.73
CA GLN A 281 -39.68 29.35 62.75
C GLN A 281 -41.03 30.05 62.62
N TYR A 282 -41.47 30.34 61.39
CA TYR A 282 -42.78 30.91 61.12
C TYR A 282 -43.93 30.04 61.63
N ARG A 283 -43.89 28.74 61.29
CA ARG A 283 -44.90 27.76 61.76
C ARG A 283 -44.93 27.64 63.27
N SER A 284 -43.75 27.55 63.91
CA SER A 284 -43.65 27.53 65.37
C SER A 284 -44.28 28.75 66.02
N GLN A 285 -44.05 29.95 65.47
CA GLN A 285 -44.65 31.19 65.99
C GLN A 285 -46.18 31.21 65.83
N GLN A 286 -46.70 30.71 64.70
CA GLN A 286 -48.13 30.57 64.50
C GLN A 286 -48.76 29.58 65.49
N GLU A 287 -48.16 28.41 65.66
CA GLU A 287 -48.64 27.37 66.57
C GLU A 287 -48.61 27.83 68.04
N GLU A 288 -47.53 28.46 68.48
CA GLU A 288 -47.44 29.05 69.83
C GLU A 288 -48.54 30.09 70.07
N TRP A 289 -48.79 30.95 69.08
CA TRP A 289 -49.83 31.96 69.16
C TRP A 289 -51.24 31.33 69.22
N GLU A 290 -51.50 30.31 68.38
CA GLU A 290 -52.77 29.57 68.44
C GLU A 290 -52.96 28.85 69.77
N GLN A 291 -51.91 28.26 70.33
CA GLN A 291 -51.97 27.62 71.64
C GLN A 291 -52.28 28.63 72.75
N ARG A 292 -51.65 29.82 72.74
CA ARG A 292 -51.96 30.89 73.68
C ARG A 292 -53.42 31.34 73.56
N LYS A 293 -53.95 31.43 72.33
CA LYS A 293 -55.36 31.74 72.09
C LYS A 293 -56.29 30.65 72.65
N ARG A 294 -55.97 29.37 72.47
CA ARG A 294 -56.76 28.24 73.00
C ARG A 294 -56.72 28.16 74.53
N ASN A 295 -55.61 28.55 75.14
CA ASN A 295 -55.41 28.50 76.60
C ASN A 295 -56.02 29.70 77.34
N GLY A 296 -56.79 30.56 76.65
CA GLY A 296 -57.53 31.66 77.27
C GLY A 296 -56.70 32.93 77.50
N GLY A 297 -55.66 33.16 76.70
CA GLY A 297 -54.89 34.42 76.73
C GLY A 297 -55.78 35.64 76.48
N ASN A 298 -55.49 36.74 77.15
CA ASN A 298 -56.23 38.00 76.99
C ASN A 298 -55.81 38.73 75.69
N ALA A 299 -56.57 39.75 75.28
CA ALA A 299 -56.29 40.45 74.03
C ALA A 299 -54.92 41.15 74.02
N SER A 300 -54.46 41.66 75.16
CA SER A 300 -53.18 42.35 75.33
C SER A 300 -51.96 41.43 75.22
N GLU A 301 -52.11 40.14 75.49
CA GLU A 301 -51.07 39.11 75.34
C GLU A 301 -51.01 38.54 73.92
N LEU A 302 -52.13 38.58 73.19
CA LEU A 302 -52.24 38.00 71.85
C LEU A 302 -51.98 39.01 70.74
N PHE A 303 -52.22 40.29 70.98
CA PHE A 303 -52.10 41.35 69.98
C PHE A 303 -51.25 42.51 70.50
N SER A 304 -50.57 43.17 69.58
CA SER A 304 -49.85 44.42 69.80
C SER A 304 -50.34 45.46 68.81
N LYS A 305 -50.27 46.74 69.21
CA LYS A 305 -50.61 47.85 68.30
C LYS A 305 -49.73 47.77 67.04
N GLY A 306 -50.37 47.80 65.87
CA GLY A 306 -49.75 47.62 64.56
C GLY A 306 -49.80 46.18 64.01
N ASP A 307 -50.26 45.20 64.79
CA ASP A 307 -50.44 43.84 64.30
C ASP A 307 -51.50 43.79 63.19
N GLN A 308 -51.21 43.03 62.13
CA GLN A 308 -52.19 42.68 61.10
C GLN A 308 -53.06 41.53 61.61
N VAL A 309 -54.37 41.65 61.46
CA VAL A 309 -55.35 40.66 61.90
C VAL A 309 -56.38 40.39 60.81
N TYR A 310 -56.94 39.18 60.82
CA TYR A 310 -57.96 38.75 59.87
C TYR A 310 -59.21 38.36 60.63
N SER A 311 -60.37 38.71 60.06
CA SER A 311 -61.69 38.27 60.50
C SER A 311 -62.49 37.76 59.31
N ARG A 312 -63.72 37.27 59.54
CA ARG A 312 -64.66 36.89 58.46
C ARG A 312 -64.91 38.04 57.47
N ASN A 313 -64.66 39.29 57.86
CA ASN A 313 -64.94 40.48 57.06
C ASN A 313 -63.69 41.09 56.38
N GLY A 314 -62.53 40.43 56.45
CA GLY A 314 -61.30 40.88 55.81
C GLY A 314 -60.15 41.16 56.77
N THR A 315 -59.11 41.81 56.25
CA THR A 315 -57.91 42.22 56.99
C THR A 315 -58.11 43.53 57.72
N ALA A 316 -57.44 43.72 58.84
CA ALA A 316 -57.43 44.97 59.59
C ALA A 316 -56.14 45.10 60.40
N THR A 317 -55.81 46.32 60.83
CA THR A 317 -54.63 46.63 61.65
C THR A 317 -55.08 46.97 63.07
N VAL A 318 -54.47 46.37 64.09
CA VAL A 318 -54.79 46.68 65.49
C VAL A 318 -54.30 48.09 65.83
N ILE A 319 -55.21 48.99 66.23
CA ILE A 319 -54.87 50.37 66.60
C ILE A 319 -54.97 50.62 68.10
N ASP A 320 -55.81 49.87 68.82
CA ASP A 320 -55.95 49.96 70.28
C ASP A 320 -56.48 48.64 70.89
N ILE A 321 -56.14 48.36 72.16
CA ILE A 321 -56.51 47.14 72.88
C ILE A 321 -57.02 47.54 74.27
N ASN A 322 -58.30 47.28 74.55
CA ASN A 322 -58.93 47.56 75.84
C ASN A 322 -59.61 46.31 76.39
N GLY A 323 -58.95 45.62 77.32
CA GLY A 323 -59.47 44.38 77.92
C GLY A 323 -59.58 43.27 76.87
N ASP A 324 -60.80 42.78 76.63
CA ASP A 324 -61.09 41.76 75.61
C ASP A 324 -61.50 42.37 74.25
N ASP A 325 -61.59 43.69 74.16
CA ASP A 325 -62.01 44.39 72.96
C ASP A 325 -60.80 45.01 72.25
N VAL A 326 -60.68 44.70 70.97
CA VAL A 326 -59.59 45.18 70.10
C VAL A 326 -60.20 46.12 69.08
N THR A 327 -59.70 47.34 69.03
CA THR A 327 -60.06 48.29 67.98
C THR A 327 -59.13 48.09 66.80
N VAL A 328 -59.72 47.74 65.66
CA VAL A 328 -59.02 47.48 64.41
C VAL A 328 -59.38 48.52 63.36
N GLU A 329 -58.40 48.93 62.57
CA GLU A 329 -58.55 49.79 61.40
C GLU A 329 -58.57 48.93 60.15
N MET A 330 -59.66 49.01 59.40
CA MET A 330 -59.83 48.34 58.11
C MET A 330 -59.06 49.11 57.01
N PRO A 331 -58.69 48.47 55.90
CA PRO A 331 -57.95 49.10 54.80
C PRO A 331 -58.64 50.32 54.17
N ASP A 332 -59.95 50.45 54.34
CA ASP A 332 -60.76 51.59 53.89
C ASP A 332 -60.70 52.80 54.84
N GLY A 333 -59.91 52.72 55.91
CA GLY A 333 -59.74 53.77 56.92
C GLY A 333 -60.83 53.78 57.99
N GLY A 334 -61.78 52.84 57.96
CA GLY A 334 -62.80 52.68 58.99
C GLY A 334 -62.24 51.95 60.21
N SER A 335 -62.51 52.43 61.42
CA SER A 335 -62.18 51.72 62.66
C SER A 335 -63.39 51.02 63.27
N LYS A 336 -63.18 49.82 63.82
CA LYS A 336 -64.21 49.05 64.51
C LYS A 336 -63.64 48.34 65.72
N THR A 337 -64.35 48.42 66.85
CA THR A 337 -64.04 47.65 68.05
C THR A 337 -64.74 46.30 67.98
N VAL A 338 -63.95 45.23 68.07
CA VAL A 338 -64.44 43.85 68.02
C VAL A 338 -63.78 43.03 69.12
N ARG A 339 -64.49 42.01 69.62
CA ARG A 339 -63.92 41.10 70.61
C ARG A 339 -62.74 40.33 70.02
N PHE A 340 -61.64 40.20 70.75
CA PHE A 340 -60.41 39.56 70.26
C PHE A 340 -60.61 38.11 69.78
N SER A 341 -61.64 37.41 70.31
CA SER A 341 -61.94 36.02 69.96
C SER A 341 -62.27 35.81 68.47
N VAL A 342 -62.82 36.83 67.80
CA VAL A 342 -63.14 36.77 66.36
C VAL A 342 -61.98 37.19 65.46
N LEU A 343 -60.84 37.58 66.04
CA LEU A 343 -59.64 38.01 65.34
C LEU A 343 -58.58 36.90 65.32
N THR A 344 -57.91 36.75 64.19
CA THR A 344 -56.71 35.90 64.07
C THR A 344 -55.52 36.77 63.68
N LYS A 345 -54.41 36.68 64.41
CA LYS A 345 -53.19 37.42 64.08
C LYS A 345 -52.58 36.85 62.80
N HIS A 346 -52.21 37.75 61.90
CA HIS A 346 -51.51 37.39 60.68
C HIS A 346 -50.02 37.59 60.85
N PHE A 347 -49.30 36.50 60.72
CA PHE A 347 -47.84 36.50 60.73
C PHE A 347 -47.35 36.74 59.29
N PRO A 348 -46.46 37.71 59.06
CA PRO A 348 -45.89 37.93 57.73
C PRO A 348 -45.03 36.72 57.33
N ILE A 349 -45.32 36.14 56.17
CA ILE A 349 -44.53 35.01 55.61
C ILE A 349 -43.07 35.47 55.44
N PRO A 350 -42.07 34.80 56.02
CA PRO A 350 -40.68 35.28 55.98
C PRO A 350 -40.11 35.35 54.56
N VAL A 351 -39.15 36.26 54.38
CA VAL A 351 -38.30 36.28 53.18
C VAL A 351 -37.52 34.96 53.11
N GLY A 352 -37.45 34.35 51.94
CA GLY A 352 -36.85 33.04 51.69
C GLY A 352 -37.84 31.86 51.72
N CYS A 353 -39.08 32.06 52.18
CA CYS A 353 -40.09 31.00 52.15
C CYS A 353 -40.60 30.74 50.73
N ARG A 354 -40.84 29.46 50.40
CA ARG A 354 -41.54 29.08 49.16
C ARG A 354 -43.05 29.21 49.33
N VAL A 355 -43.67 29.83 48.34
CA VAL A 355 -45.11 30.06 48.26
C VAL A 355 -45.61 29.69 46.87
N ALA A 356 -46.84 29.21 46.77
CA ALA A 356 -47.52 28.90 45.51
C ALA A 356 -48.64 29.90 45.29
N HIS A 357 -48.73 30.38 44.06
CA HIS A 357 -49.85 31.16 43.58
C HIS A 357 -50.54 30.39 42.46
N HIS A 358 -51.87 30.26 42.52
CA HIS A 358 -52.66 29.48 41.55
C HIS A 358 -52.46 29.89 40.10
N GLN A 359 -52.12 31.16 39.82
CA GLN A 359 -51.85 31.66 38.46
C GLN A 359 -50.37 31.75 38.09
N PHE A 360 -49.46 31.87 39.06
CA PHE A 360 -48.05 32.19 38.79
C PHE A 360 -47.09 31.05 39.15
N GLY A 361 -47.61 29.95 39.69
CA GLY A 361 -46.82 28.80 40.10
C GLY A 361 -46.13 29.03 41.44
N GLU A 362 -45.06 28.27 41.69
CA GLU A 362 -44.26 28.38 42.89
C GLU A 362 -43.23 29.51 42.78
N GLY A 363 -42.94 30.15 43.90
CA GLY A 363 -41.95 31.21 43.97
C GLY A 363 -41.41 31.39 45.37
N THR A 364 -40.37 32.20 45.48
CA THR A 364 -39.72 32.52 46.76
C THR A 364 -40.04 33.95 47.16
N VAL A 365 -40.45 34.16 48.41
CA VAL A 365 -40.67 35.51 48.96
C VAL A 365 -39.33 36.24 49.06
N VAL A 366 -39.15 37.33 48.32
CA VAL A 366 -37.90 38.13 48.28
C VAL A 366 -37.98 39.37 49.17
N GLY A 367 -39.18 39.79 49.55
CA GLY A 367 -39.37 40.94 50.44
C GLY A 367 -40.81 41.23 50.78
N HIS A 368 -41.02 42.12 51.74
CA HIS A 368 -42.33 42.62 52.15
C HIS A 368 -42.52 44.05 51.64
N TRP A 369 -43.69 44.36 51.08
CA TRP A 369 -44.04 45.72 50.69
C TRP A 369 -45.49 46.05 51.06
N ARG A 370 -45.67 46.92 52.07
CA ARG A 370 -46.98 47.24 52.66
C ARG A 370 -47.74 45.96 53.05
N ASN A 371 -48.87 45.69 52.41
CA ASN A 371 -49.71 44.52 52.66
C ASN A 371 -49.45 43.37 51.66
N CYS A 372 -48.47 43.52 50.78
CA CYS A 372 -48.12 42.55 49.75
C CYS A 372 -46.73 41.93 50.01
N LEU A 373 -46.52 40.74 49.45
CA LEU A 373 -45.22 40.07 49.37
C LEU A 373 -44.66 40.24 47.96
N ASN A 374 -43.39 40.58 47.86
CA ASN A 374 -42.63 40.47 46.62
C ASN A 374 -42.21 39.02 46.48
N VAL A 375 -42.83 38.29 45.54
CA VAL A 375 -42.53 36.88 45.26
C VAL A 375 -41.85 36.80 43.91
N ASN A 376 -40.69 36.15 43.86
CA ASN A 376 -40.05 35.79 42.61
C ASN A 376 -40.49 34.38 42.22
N PHE A 377 -41.31 34.26 41.18
CA PHE A 377 -41.87 32.99 40.72
C PHE A 377 -40.86 32.24 39.86
N ASP A 378 -40.69 30.94 40.07
CA ASP A 378 -39.63 30.14 39.46
C ASP A 378 -39.70 30.10 37.92
N GLU A 379 -40.88 30.32 37.34
CA GLU A 379 -41.12 30.37 35.89
C GLU A 379 -41.17 31.80 35.32
N GLN A 380 -40.96 32.85 36.13
CA GLN A 380 -41.04 34.25 35.70
C GLN A 380 -39.85 35.07 36.24
N ASP A 381 -39.07 35.67 35.35
CA ASP A 381 -37.86 36.47 35.67
C ASP A 381 -38.13 37.81 36.40
N LEU A 382 -39.33 38.03 36.94
CA LEU A 382 -39.71 39.28 37.59
C LEU A 382 -40.46 39.02 38.91
N ALA A 383 -39.96 39.66 39.97
CA ALA A 383 -40.65 39.69 41.27
C ALA A 383 -42.00 40.39 41.14
N ARG A 384 -43.07 39.74 41.59
CA ARG A 384 -44.43 40.28 41.60
C ARG A 384 -44.89 40.57 43.03
N GLN A 385 -45.65 41.66 43.18
CA GLN A 385 -46.35 41.97 44.42
C GLN A 385 -47.65 41.18 44.48
N VAL A 386 -47.77 40.29 45.46
CA VAL A 386 -48.93 39.42 45.65
C VAL A 386 -49.41 39.54 47.09
N LEU A 387 -50.73 39.61 47.27
CA LEU A 387 -51.32 39.61 48.62
C LEU A 387 -51.14 38.22 49.27
N PRO A 388 -50.74 38.13 50.55
CA PRO A 388 -50.57 36.87 51.25
C PRO A 388 -51.76 35.91 51.16
N SER A 389 -52.98 36.44 51.07
CA SER A 389 -54.22 35.66 50.97
C SER A 389 -54.36 34.82 49.69
N PHE A 390 -53.57 35.10 48.66
CA PHE A 390 -53.54 34.34 47.40
C PHE A 390 -52.33 33.41 47.31
N LEU A 391 -51.58 33.27 48.41
CA LEU A 391 -50.37 32.48 48.47
C LEU A 391 -50.58 31.32 49.43
N ASP A 392 -50.42 30.10 48.91
CA ASP A 392 -50.34 28.91 49.72
C ASP A 392 -48.88 28.67 50.10
N LEU A 393 -48.62 28.35 51.37
CA LEU A 393 -47.27 27.92 51.77
C LEU A 393 -46.99 26.58 51.13
N VAL A 394 -45.92 26.51 50.35
CA VAL A 394 -45.49 25.24 49.74
C VAL A 394 -44.70 24.50 50.80
N GLU A 395 -45.23 23.35 51.21
CA GLU A 395 -44.41 22.35 51.90
C GLU A 395 -43.40 21.80 50.90
N LEU A 396 -42.13 21.96 51.25
CA LEU A 396 -41.01 21.43 50.49
C LEU A 396 -40.95 19.90 50.55
#